data_AF-A0A5X6NYR8-F1
#
_entry.id   AF-A0A5X6NYR8-F1
#
_cell.length_a   1.000
_cell.length_b   1.000
_cell.length_c   1.000
_cell.angle_alpha   90.00
_cell.angle_beta   90.00
_cell.angle_gamma   90.00
#
_symmetry.space_group_name_H-M   'P 1'
#
loop_
_entity.id
_entity.type
_entity.pdbx_description
1 polymer ?
#
loop_
_entity_poly.entity_id
_entity_poly.type
_entity_poly.pdbx_seq_one_letter_code
_entity_poly.pdbx_strand_id
1 'polypeptide(L)'
;MVRGREETGGVALSLTSSHHIPAQAVSSPAVDLLYRVPDQPSLDGNTVDMDRERTQFADNSLKYQMGLTVLGSQLKGMMNVLRGGN
;
A
#
# COMPACT_ATOMS: atom_id res chain seq x y z
N MET A 1 1.61 -16.22 25.56
CA MET A 1 1.53 -17.15 24.42
C MET A 1 0.13 -17.72 24.37
N VAL A 2 -0.72 -17.29 23.42
CA VAL A 2 -1.76 -18.09 22.72
C VAL A 2 -2.24 -17.18 21.58
N ARG A 3 -1.85 -17.49 20.33
CA ARG A 3 -2.49 -16.93 19.14
C ARG A 3 -3.66 -17.85 18.82
N GLY A 4 -4.89 -17.31 18.85
CA GLY A 4 -6.07 -18.00 18.37
C GLY A 4 -5.92 -18.28 16.89
N ARG A 5 -5.60 -19.51 16.55
CA ARG A 5 -5.58 -20.03 15.18
C ARG A 5 -7.00 -20.44 14.86
N GLU A 6 -7.73 -19.60 14.14
CA GLU A 6 -8.94 -20.06 13.45
C GLU A 6 -8.49 -20.80 12.20
N GLU A 7 -8.64 -22.12 12.22
CA GLU A 7 -8.55 -22.95 11.01
C GLU A 7 -9.68 -22.49 10.08
N THR A 8 -9.41 -21.58 9.16
CA THR A 8 -10.37 -21.17 8.13
C THR A 8 -10.49 -22.28 7.08
N GLY A 9 -11.13 -23.39 7.49
CA GLY A 9 -11.63 -24.39 6.55
C GLY A 9 -12.56 -23.69 5.56
N GLY A 10 -12.20 -23.71 4.29
CA GLY A 10 -12.92 -22.98 3.24
C GLY A 10 -14.41 -23.29 3.27
N VAL A 11 -15.23 -22.24 3.32
CA VAL A 11 -16.69 -22.37 3.26
C VAL A 11 -17.09 -22.70 1.82
N ALA A 12 -17.68 -23.87 1.61
CA ALA A 12 -18.27 -24.29 0.36
C ALA A 12 -19.80 -24.25 0.46
N LEU A 13 -20.46 -23.68 -0.56
CA LEU A 13 -21.92 -23.67 -0.63
C LEU A 13 -22.44 -25.00 -1.22
N SER A 14 -23.57 -25.48 -0.71
CA SER A 14 -24.26 -26.63 -1.29
C SER A 14 -24.90 -26.26 -2.62
N LEU A 15 -24.64 -27.03 -3.68
CA LEU A 15 -25.23 -26.81 -5.00
C LEU A 15 -26.59 -27.49 -5.10
N THR A 16 -27.59 -26.75 -5.58
CA THR A 16 -28.95 -27.27 -5.80
C THR A 16 -29.11 -27.98 -7.16
N SER A 17 -28.14 -27.87 -8.06
CA SER A 17 -28.13 -28.49 -9.39
C SER A 17 -26.70 -28.70 -9.87
N SER A 18 -26.48 -29.71 -10.72
CA SER A 18 -25.18 -30.03 -11.33
C SER A 18 -24.70 -28.98 -12.35
N HIS A 19 -25.58 -28.11 -12.82
CA HIS A 19 -25.23 -27.00 -13.72
C HIS A 19 -24.87 -25.71 -12.99
N HIS A 20 -25.00 -25.65 -11.66
CA HIS A 20 -24.65 -24.46 -10.91
C HIS A 20 -23.14 -24.33 -10.76
N ILE A 21 -22.65 -23.10 -10.92
CA ILE A 21 -21.23 -22.78 -10.76
C ILE A 21 -20.90 -22.93 -9.26
N PRO A 22 -19.92 -23.78 -8.90
CA PRO A 22 -19.50 -23.89 -7.53
C PRO A 22 -18.90 -22.57 -7.06
N ALA A 23 -19.39 -22.06 -5.94
CA ALA A 23 -18.80 -20.93 -5.25
C ALA A 23 -18.01 -21.46 -4.04
N GLN A 24 -16.70 -21.30 -4.10
CA GLN A 24 -15.80 -21.51 -2.96
C GLN A 24 -15.37 -20.14 -2.44
N ALA A 25 -15.48 -19.95 -1.13
CA ALA A 25 -14.86 -18.79 -0.49
C ALA A 25 -13.34 -18.87 -0.71
N VAL A 26 -12.80 -17.99 -1.56
CA VAL A 26 -11.37 -17.76 -1.60
C VAL A 26 -11.04 -17.05 -0.29
N SER A 27 -10.38 -17.76 0.63
CA SER A 27 -9.78 -17.09 1.79
C SER A 27 -8.80 -16.06 1.23
N SER A 28 -9.10 -14.78 1.40
CA SER A 28 -8.09 -13.75 1.15
C SER A 28 -6.83 -14.18 1.90
N PRO A 29 -5.65 -14.22 1.26
CA PRO A 29 -4.41 -14.46 1.99
C PRO A 29 -4.41 -13.48 3.16
N ALA A 30 -4.11 -13.98 4.36
CA ALA A 30 -4.06 -13.15 5.56
C ALA A 30 -3.18 -11.95 5.25
N VAL A 31 -3.81 -10.81 4.94
CA VAL A 31 -3.09 -9.57 4.68
C VAL A 31 -2.56 -9.21 6.04
N ASP A 32 -1.26 -9.37 6.23
CA ASP A 32 -0.62 -8.91 7.44
C ASP A 32 -0.85 -7.41 7.48
N LEU A 33 -1.79 -6.99 8.33
CA LEU A 33 -2.21 -5.60 8.39
C LEU A 33 -0.98 -4.83 8.85
N LEU A 34 -0.39 -4.05 7.94
CA LEU A 34 0.70 -3.14 8.25
C LEU A 34 0.12 -2.00 9.10
N TYR A 35 0.01 -2.21 10.40
CA TYR A 35 -0.30 -1.16 11.35
C TYR A 35 0.98 -0.49 11.83
N ARG A 36 0.92 0.81 12.08
CA ARG A 36 2.01 1.53 12.75
C ARG A 36 1.86 1.30 14.25
N VAL A 37 2.95 0.94 14.93
CA VAL A 37 3.00 0.95 16.40
C VAL A 37 3.25 2.40 16.80
N PRO A 38 2.31 3.07 17.51
CA PRO A 38 2.52 4.44 17.95
C PRO A 38 3.61 4.49 19.04
N ASP A 39 4.60 5.35 18.87
CA ASP A 39 5.68 5.55 19.86
C ASP A 39 5.15 6.23 21.14
N GLN A 40 4.08 7.03 21.02
CA GLN A 40 3.33 7.59 22.15
C GLN A 40 1.82 7.41 21.97
N PRO A 41 1.14 6.60 22.81
CA PRO A 41 -0.30 6.53 22.81
C PRO A 41 -0.86 7.83 23.41
N SER A 42 -1.57 8.61 22.61
CA SER A 42 -2.33 9.75 23.13
C SER A 42 -3.44 9.25 24.06
N LEU A 43 -3.77 10.03 25.09
CA LEU A 43 -4.81 9.70 26.08
C LEU A 43 -6.20 9.51 25.43
N ASP A 44 -6.41 10.12 24.26
CA ASP A 44 -7.63 10.06 23.45
C ASP A 44 -7.63 8.98 22.36
N GLY A 45 -6.53 8.21 22.23
CA GLY A 45 -6.41 7.15 21.21
C GLY A 45 -5.96 7.64 19.82
N ASN A 46 -5.61 8.91 19.66
CA ASN A 46 -4.97 9.39 18.43
C ASN A 46 -3.52 8.90 18.35
N THR A 47 -3.12 8.43 17.17
CA THR A 47 -1.78 7.87 16.88
C THR A 47 -0.90 8.82 16.05
N VAL A 48 -1.39 10.05 15.83
CA VAL A 48 -0.71 11.07 15.02
C VAL A 48 0.37 11.75 15.86
N ASP A 49 1.63 11.52 15.47
CA ASP A 49 2.78 12.24 16.02
C ASP A 49 3.11 13.41 15.09
N MET A 50 2.87 14.65 15.55
CA MET A 50 3.08 15.84 14.74
C MET A 50 4.52 16.04 14.27
N ASP A 51 5.51 15.69 15.07
CA ASP A 51 6.92 15.89 14.70
C ASP A 51 7.36 14.87 13.65
N ARG A 52 6.90 13.63 13.82
CA ARG A 52 7.09 12.58 12.82
C ARG A 52 6.37 12.92 11.51
N GLU A 53 5.10 13.31 11.57
CA GLU A 53 4.32 13.65 10.38
C GLU A 53 4.90 14.87 9.64
N ARG A 54 5.38 15.89 10.36
CA ARG A 54 6.07 17.05 9.75
C ARG A 54 7.36 16.64 9.05
N THR A 55 8.16 15.78 9.66
CA THR A 55 9.43 15.31 9.06
C THR A 55 9.16 14.51 7.79
N GLN A 56 8.18 13.59 7.85
CA GLN A 56 7.81 12.77 6.70
C GLN A 56 7.19 13.60 5.57
N PHE A 57 6.38 14.61 5.90
CA PHE A 57 5.83 15.54 4.92
C PHE A 57 6.94 16.33 4.21
N ALA A 58 7.92 16.85 4.96
CA ALA A 58 9.04 17.58 4.39
C ALA A 58 9.90 16.69 3.47
N ASP A 59 10.23 15.48 3.91
CA ASP A 59 11.00 14.51 3.12
C ASP A 59 10.27 14.11 1.82
N ASN A 60 8.98 13.79 1.92
CA ASN A 60 8.16 13.45 0.75
C ASN A 60 8.04 14.63 -0.23
N SER A 61 7.89 15.85 0.28
CA SER A 61 7.84 17.06 -0.54
C SER A 61 9.14 17.29 -1.30
N LEU A 62 10.29 17.12 -0.63
CA LEU A 62 11.60 17.25 -1.26
C LEU A 62 11.82 16.17 -2.33
N LYS A 63 11.53 14.90 -2.00
CA LYS A 63 11.64 13.77 -2.95
C LYS A 63 10.78 13.99 -4.19
N TYR A 64 9.56 14.50 -4.01
CA TYR A 64 8.68 14.81 -5.12
C TYR A 64 9.24 15.91 -6.03
N GLN A 65 9.72 17.01 -5.45
CA GLN A 65 10.37 18.09 -6.21
C GLN A 65 11.61 17.62 -6.96
N MET A 66 12.45 16.79 -6.33
CA MET A 66 13.60 16.17 -6.96
C MET A 66 13.19 15.24 -8.10
N GLY A 67 12.17 14.41 -7.89
CA GLY A 67 11.64 13.51 -8.90
C GLY A 67 11.14 14.25 -10.14
N LEU A 68 10.38 15.34 -9.96
CA LEU A 68 9.92 16.19 -11.06
C LEU A 68 11.09 16.86 -11.81
N THR A 69 12.12 17.29 -11.07
CA THR A 69 13.32 17.88 -11.67
C THR A 69 14.07 16.87 -12.55
N VAL A 70 14.27 15.66 -12.03
CA VAL A 70 14.93 14.57 -12.76
C VAL A 70 14.10 14.18 -13.98
N LEU A 71 12.78 13.99 -13.83
CA LEU A 71 11.88 13.70 -14.94
C LEU A 71 11.94 14.78 -16.02
N GLY A 72 11.92 16.06 -15.63
CA GLY A 72 12.06 17.18 -16.54
C GLY A 72 13.38 17.16 -17.32
N SER A 73 14.48 16.82 -16.67
CA SER A 73 15.80 16.67 -17.31
C SER A 73 15.83 15.52 -18.32
N GLN A 74 15.22 14.38 -17.98
CA GLN A 74 15.12 13.23 -18.87
C GLN A 74 14.29 13.55 -20.12
N LEU A 75 13.14 14.20 -19.94
CA LEU A 75 12.29 14.63 -21.06
C LEU A 75 13.02 15.62 -21.98
N LYS A 76 13.75 16.58 -21.44
CA LYS A 76 14.59 17.49 -22.24
C LYS A 76 15.69 16.73 -22.99
N GLY A 77 16.35 15.78 -22.32
CA GLY A 77 17.34 14.91 -22.95
C GLY A 77 16.77 14.13 -24.13
N MET A 78 15.61 13.49 -23.93
CA MET A 78 14.91 12.78 -25.01
C MET A 78 14.51 13.71 -26.15
N MET A 79 14.01 14.92 -25.85
CA MET A 79 13.63 15.89 -26.88
C MET A 79 14.82 16.35 -27.72
N ASN A 80 15.99 16.54 -27.09
CA ASN A 80 17.22 16.88 -27.80
C ASN A 80 17.66 15.76 -28.75
N VAL A 81 17.56 14.50 -28.31
CA VAL A 81 17.85 13.33 -29.18
C VAL A 81 16.88 13.28 -30.36
N LEU A 82 15.58 13.47 -30.12
CA LEU A 82 14.54 13.40 -31.15
C LEU A 82 14.61 14.55 -32.18
N ARG A 83 15.03 15.74 -31.77
CA ARG A 83 15.13 16.92 -32.65
C ARG A 83 16.37 16.92 -33.55
N GLY A 84 17.19 15.87 -33.48
CA GLY A 84 18.50 15.86 -34.10
C GLY A 84 19.45 16.68 -33.23
N GLY A 85 20.06 16.02 -32.24
CA GLY A 85 21.25 16.58 -31.61
C GLY A 85 22.24 16.94 -32.72
N ASN A 86 22.85 18.12 -32.62
CA ASN A 86 23.94 18.49 -33.53
C ASN A 86 24.91 17.31 -33.74
#